data_AF-A0A1S3N349-F1
#
_entry.id   AF-A0A1S3N349-F1
#
_cell.length_a   1.000
_cell.length_b   1.000
_cell.length_c   1.000
_cell.angle_alpha   90.00
_cell.angle_beta   90.00
_cell.angle_gamma   90.00
#
_symmetry.space_group_name_H-M   'P 1'
#
loop_
_entity.id
_entity.type
_entity.pdbx_description
1 polymer ?
#
loop_
_entity_poly.entity_id
_entity_poly.type
_entity_poly.pdbx_seq_one_letter_code
_entity_poly.pdbx_strand_id
1 'polypeptide(L)'
;MHSHFSRCNSIRVDSGCWVAYEKSNYSGYQYMLTRGKYPDHHRWSGFNDCIRSCRIIPAYNGNYRMKIFERSDFGGKMMELSDDCPNLQDRFHLRDISSCNVMEGYWILHEHPNYRGRQYFLRPGEYNKHSDWGSMSSTSGSVRRVIELKQTNQ
;
A
#
# COMPACT_ATOMS: atom_id res chain seq x y z
N MET A 1 6.50 -14.47 27.07
CA MET A 1 7.02 -13.11 26.86
C MET A 1 6.33 -12.50 25.65
N HIS A 2 5.49 -11.48 25.83
CA HIS A 2 4.91 -10.73 24.71
C HIS A 2 5.92 -9.66 24.27
N SER A 3 6.78 -9.98 23.30
CA SER A 3 7.89 -9.14 22.82
C SER A 3 7.46 -8.05 21.82
N HIS A 4 6.20 -7.61 21.88
CA HIS A 4 5.67 -6.59 20.96
C HIS A 4 5.23 -5.37 21.74
N PHE A 5 5.65 -4.20 21.28
CA PHE A 5 5.10 -2.93 21.75
C PHE A 5 3.57 -2.95 21.53
N SER A 6 2.79 -2.74 22.60
CA SER A 6 1.33 -2.66 22.48
C SER A 6 0.89 -1.36 21.80
N ARG A 7 1.75 -0.34 21.82
CA ARG A 7 1.61 0.97 21.19
C ARG A 7 2.96 1.50 20.70
N CYS A 8 2.96 2.21 19.58
CA CYS A 8 4.11 2.88 19.00
C CYS A 8 3.79 4.38 18.86
N ASN A 9 4.42 5.20 19.70
CA ASN A 9 4.08 6.63 19.75
C ASN A 9 4.80 7.47 18.70
N SER A 10 5.95 7.01 18.20
CA SER A 10 6.70 7.70 17.15
C SER A 10 7.52 6.72 16.34
N ILE A 11 7.79 7.06 15.08
CA ILE A 11 8.63 6.29 14.16
C ILE A 11 9.65 7.21 13.53
N ARG A 12 10.88 6.72 13.37
CA ARG A 12 11.89 7.35 12.53
C ARG A 12 12.39 6.33 11.51
N VAL A 13 12.37 6.70 10.25
CA VAL A 13 12.93 5.91 9.16
C VAL A 13 14.14 6.67 8.64
N ASP A 14 15.34 6.12 8.85
CA ASP A 14 16.58 6.73 8.36
C ASP A 14 16.84 6.40 6.87
N SER A 15 16.43 5.22 6.41
CA SER A 15 16.61 4.77 5.03
C SER A 15 15.57 3.72 4.61
N GLY A 16 15.37 3.59 3.29
CA GLY A 16 14.49 2.59 2.71
C GLY A 16 13.01 2.94 2.81
N CYS A 17 12.23 2.01 2.28
CA CYS A 17 10.78 2.01 2.33
C CYS A 17 10.31 0.85 3.22
N TRP A 18 9.32 1.10 4.08
CA TRP A 18 8.81 0.12 5.03
C TRP A 18 7.29 0.09 4.98
N VAL A 19 6.72 -1.08 5.30
CA VAL A 19 5.31 -1.20 5.64
C VAL A 19 5.21 -1.62 7.10
N ALA A 20 4.53 -0.81 7.90
CA ALA A 20 4.16 -1.14 9.26
C ALA A 20 2.72 -1.65 9.30
N TYR A 21 2.45 -2.58 10.22
CA TYR A 21 1.17 -3.27 10.35
C TYR A 21 0.64 -3.18 11.78
N GLU A 22 -0.66 -2.94 11.88
CA GLU A 22 -1.39 -2.85 13.14
C GLU A 22 -1.28 -4.14 13.97
N LYS A 23 -1.37 -5.30 13.33
CA LYS A 23 -1.37 -6.62 13.97
C LYS A 23 -0.09 -7.38 13.69
N SER A 24 0.12 -8.45 14.45
CA SER A 24 1.22 -9.39 14.23
C SER A 24 1.06 -10.09 12.87
N ASN A 25 2.14 -10.71 12.38
CA ASN A 25 2.14 -11.49 11.14
C ASN A 25 1.68 -10.70 9.90
N TYR A 26 2.01 -9.41 9.84
CA TYR A 26 1.78 -8.53 8.68
C TYR A 26 0.29 -8.40 8.31
N SER A 27 -0.56 -8.21 9.31
CA SER A 27 -2.01 -8.15 9.16
C SER A 27 -2.61 -6.90 9.82
N GLY A 28 -3.90 -6.65 9.58
CA GLY A 28 -4.58 -5.44 10.03
C GLY A 28 -4.28 -4.23 9.14
N TYR A 29 -4.46 -3.03 9.67
CA TYR A 29 -4.13 -1.81 8.93
C TYR A 29 -2.65 -1.74 8.55
N GLN A 30 -2.37 -1.24 7.36
CA GLN A 30 -1.03 -1.14 6.77
C GLN A 30 -0.68 0.33 6.60
N TYR A 31 0.58 0.68 6.88
CA TYR A 31 1.06 2.06 6.82
C TYR A 31 2.37 2.10 6.04
N MET A 32 2.36 2.82 4.92
CA MET A 32 3.56 3.06 4.14
C MET A 32 4.44 4.10 4.86
N LEU A 33 5.69 3.74 5.09
CA LEU A 33 6.69 4.58 5.73
C LEU A 33 7.87 4.77 4.78
N THR A 34 8.24 6.02 4.58
CA THR A 34 9.44 6.42 3.84
C THR A 34 10.39 7.14 4.79
N ARG A 35 11.60 7.47 4.32
CA ARG A 35 12.54 8.24 5.12
C ARG A 35 11.88 9.49 5.71
N GLY A 36 11.98 9.65 7.02
CA GLY A 36 11.29 10.73 7.72
C GLY A 36 11.19 10.52 9.23
N LYS A 37 10.71 11.57 9.90
CA LYS A 37 10.36 11.54 11.32
C LYS A 37 8.84 11.60 11.42
N TYR A 38 8.26 10.66 12.14
CA TYR A 38 6.85 10.56 12.39
C TYR A 38 6.60 10.64 13.90
N PRO A 39 6.42 11.86 14.45
CA PRO A 39 6.29 12.06 15.90
C PRO A 39 5.01 11.49 16.51
N ASP A 40 4.00 11.17 15.70
CA ASP A 40 2.71 10.64 16.13
C ASP A 40 2.00 9.89 14.99
N HIS A 41 0.93 9.17 15.31
CA HIS A 41 0.29 8.27 14.35
C HIS A 41 -0.41 8.97 13.18
N HIS A 42 -0.85 10.22 13.33
CA HIS A 42 -1.43 10.97 12.23
C HIS A 42 -0.39 11.22 11.13
N ARG A 43 0.90 11.29 11.49
CA ARG A 43 1.99 11.57 10.55
C ARG A 43 2.28 10.41 9.60
N TRP A 44 1.96 9.17 9.97
CA TRP A 44 2.02 8.01 9.07
C TRP A 44 0.63 7.61 8.52
N SER A 45 -0.36 8.50 8.63
CA SER A 45 -1.75 8.22 8.25
C SER A 45 -2.34 7.02 9.00
N GLY A 46 -1.96 6.88 10.28
CA GLY A 46 -2.46 5.87 11.21
C GLY A 46 -3.92 6.11 11.58
N PHE A 47 -4.71 5.03 11.64
CA PHE A 47 -6.02 5.04 12.30
C PHE A 47 -5.91 4.81 13.82
N ASN A 48 -4.78 4.28 14.25
CA ASN A 48 -4.39 4.08 15.64
C ASN A 48 -2.86 4.05 15.75
N ASP A 49 -2.37 3.90 16.99
CA ASP A 49 -0.96 3.83 17.35
C ASP A 49 -0.45 2.39 17.54
N CYS A 50 -1.24 1.37 17.20
CA CYS A 50 -0.81 -0.02 17.31
C CYS A 50 0.09 -0.37 16.11
N ILE A 51 1.32 -0.78 16.37
CA ILE A 51 2.23 -1.32 15.37
C ILE A 51 2.85 -2.59 15.95
N ARG A 52 2.52 -3.75 15.38
CA ARG A 52 2.93 -5.07 15.92
C ARG A 52 3.77 -5.89 14.96
N SER A 53 3.85 -5.51 13.69
CA SER A 53 4.82 -6.07 12.76
C SER A 53 5.18 -5.05 11.68
N CYS A 54 6.33 -5.23 11.03
CA CYS A 54 6.76 -4.38 9.93
C CYS A 54 7.65 -5.18 8.98
N ARG A 55 7.77 -4.73 7.73
CA ARG A 55 8.72 -5.28 6.75
C ARG A 55 9.38 -4.17 5.96
N ILE A 56 10.64 -4.40 5.61
CA ILE A 56 11.33 -3.58 4.61
C ILE A 56 10.82 -3.95 3.21
N ILE A 57 10.71 -2.95 2.35
CA ILE A 57 10.43 -3.10 0.92
C ILE A 57 11.77 -3.03 0.20
N PRO A 58 12.18 -4.08 -0.53
CA PRO A 58 13.42 -4.05 -1.30
C PRO A 58 13.44 -2.87 -2.28
N ALA A 59 14.59 -2.23 -2.42
CA ALA A 59 14.78 -1.19 -3.42
C ALA A 59 14.51 -1.76 -4.82
N TYR A 60 13.74 -1.03 -5.61
CA TYR A 60 13.33 -1.44 -6.95
C TYR A 60 13.48 -0.29 -7.93
N ASN A 61 14.30 -0.50 -8.97
CA ASN A 61 14.62 0.51 -9.99
C ASN A 61 14.18 0.07 -11.39
N GLY A 62 13.29 -0.91 -11.49
CA GLY A 62 12.77 -1.42 -12.76
C GLY A 62 11.50 -0.68 -13.21
N ASN A 63 10.83 -1.27 -14.19
CA ASN A 63 9.54 -0.82 -14.68
C ASN A 63 8.43 -1.12 -13.67
N TYR A 64 7.34 -0.37 -13.73
CA TYR A 64 6.16 -0.64 -12.92
C TYR A 64 5.04 -1.08 -13.83
N ARG A 65 4.40 -2.21 -13.49
CA ARG A 65 3.28 -2.72 -14.26
C ARG A 65 2.34 -3.52 -13.37
N MET A 66 1.07 -3.14 -13.37
CA MET A 66 0.00 -3.83 -12.65
C MET A 66 -1.27 -3.88 -13.48
N LYS A 67 -1.99 -5.00 -13.44
CA LYS A 67 -3.36 -5.12 -13.97
C LYS A 67 -4.34 -5.14 -12.81
N ILE A 68 -5.40 -4.36 -12.92
CA ILE A 68 -6.52 -4.31 -11.98
C ILE A 68 -7.80 -4.75 -12.68
N PHE A 69 -8.68 -5.42 -11.95
CA PHE A 69 -9.88 -6.03 -12.48
C PHE A 69 -11.09 -5.69 -11.62
N GLU A 70 -12.22 -5.44 -12.28
CA GLU A 70 -13.49 -5.11 -11.63
C GLU A 70 -14.02 -6.25 -10.75
N ARG A 71 -13.86 -7.51 -11.18
CA ARG A 71 -14.35 -8.70 -10.49
C ARG A 71 -13.23 -9.58 -9.96
N SER A 72 -13.57 -10.47 -9.04
CA SER A 72 -12.65 -11.50 -8.53
C SER A 72 -12.17 -12.41 -9.68
N ASP A 73 -11.11 -13.16 -9.42
CA ASP A 73 -10.55 -14.17 -10.33
C ASP A 73 -10.23 -13.60 -11.72
N PHE A 74 -9.74 -12.35 -11.75
CA PHE A 74 -9.36 -11.60 -12.95
C PHE A 74 -10.49 -11.37 -13.95
N GLY A 75 -11.74 -11.37 -13.47
CA GLY A 75 -12.93 -11.15 -14.29
C GLY A 75 -13.32 -9.68 -14.49
N GLY A 76 -14.23 -9.45 -15.44
CA GLY A 76 -14.78 -8.12 -15.72
C GLY A 76 -13.82 -7.21 -16.47
N LYS A 77 -14.02 -5.89 -16.34
CA LYS A 77 -13.16 -4.90 -17.01
C LYS A 77 -11.74 -4.95 -16.44
N MET A 78 -10.74 -5.02 -17.32
CA MET A 78 -9.32 -5.00 -16.99
C MET A 78 -8.71 -3.65 -17.38
N MET A 79 -7.88 -3.10 -16.50
CA MET A 79 -7.04 -1.94 -16.79
C MET A 79 -5.59 -2.19 -16.40
N GLU A 80 -4.67 -1.67 -17.19
CA GLU A 80 -3.23 -1.73 -16.91
C GLU A 80 -2.71 -0.37 -16.42
N LEU A 81 -1.82 -0.42 -15.44
CA LEU A 81 -1.20 0.72 -14.77
C LEU A 81 0.32 0.59 -14.81
N SER A 82 0.98 1.63 -15.32
CA SER A 82 2.43 1.83 -15.28
C SER A 82 2.88 2.97 -14.38
N ASP A 83 1.94 3.81 -13.96
CA ASP A 83 2.18 5.07 -13.26
C ASP A 83 1.18 5.27 -12.14
N ASP A 84 1.44 6.28 -11.30
CA ASP A 84 0.54 6.66 -10.23
C ASP A 84 -0.81 7.12 -10.81
N CYS A 85 -1.89 6.80 -10.10
CA CYS A 85 -3.24 7.18 -10.44
C CYS A 85 -3.94 7.75 -9.20
N PRO A 86 -4.04 9.09 -9.09
CA PRO A 86 -4.67 9.73 -7.94
C PRO A 86 -6.18 9.58 -7.91
N ASN A 87 -6.83 9.23 -9.02
CA ASN A 87 -8.27 8.96 -9.06
C ASN A 87 -8.60 7.88 -10.11
N LEU A 88 -8.92 6.68 -9.63
CA LEU A 88 -9.30 5.53 -10.47
C LEU A 88 -10.66 5.74 -11.16
N GLN A 89 -11.58 6.44 -10.51
CA GLN A 89 -12.89 6.72 -11.07
C GLN A 89 -12.76 7.67 -12.26
N ASP A 90 -11.99 8.74 -12.14
CA ASP A 90 -11.84 9.71 -13.24
C ASP A 90 -11.09 9.09 -14.42
N ARG A 91 -10.06 8.28 -14.15
CA ARG A 91 -9.21 7.68 -15.21
C ARG A 91 -9.89 6.51 -15.91
N PHE A 92 -10.57 5.63 -15.17
CA PHE A 92 -11.04 4.35 -15.70
C PHE A 92 -12.53 4.09 -15.51
N HIS A 93 -13.25 5.00 -14.86
CA HIS A 93 -14.65 4.82 -14.45
C HIS A 93 -14.81 3.59 -13.55
N LEU A 94 -13.81 3.33 -12.70
CA LEU A 94 -13.77 2.23 -11.75
C LEU A 94 -13.78 2.76 -10.31
N ARG A 95 -14.73 2.28 -9.50
CA ARG A 95 -14.76 2.49 -8.04
C ARG A 95 -14.35 1.25 -7.26
N ASP A 96 -14.52 0.09 -7.87
CA ASP A 96 -14.32 -1.21 -7.25
C ASP A 96 -13.26 -1.99 -8.02
N ILE A 97 -12.25 -2.46 -7.30
CA ILE A 97 -11.22 -3.37 -7.77
C ILE A 97 -11.32 -4.61 -6.90
N SER A 98 -11.65 -5.74 -7.53
CA SER A 98 -11.87 -6.98 -6.82
C SER A 98 -10.71 -7.96 -6.97
N SER A 99 -9.90 -7.87 -8.03
CA SER A 99 -8.67 -8.65 -8.17
C SER A 99 -7.58 -7.85 -8.88
N CYS A 100 -6.31 -8.24 -8.71
CA CYS A 100 -5.19 -7.60 -9.40
C CYS A 100 -4.02 -8.57 -9.63
N ASN A 101 -3.21 -8.27 -10.64
CA ASN A 101 -1.95 -8.94 -10.91
C ASN A 101 -0.85 -7.88 -10.97
N VAL A 102 0.02 -7.88 -9.97
CA VAL A 102 1.23 -7.05 -9.94
C VAL A 102 2.31 -7.80 -10.69
N MET A 103 2.62 -7.34 -11.89
CA MET A 103 3.66 -7.96 -12.72
C MET A 103 5.03 -7.43 -12.32
N GLU A 104 5.13 -6.13 -12.06
CA GLU A 104 6.41 -5.44 -11.82
C GLU A 104 6.26 -4.31 -10.79
N GLY A 105 7.31 -4.14 -9.99
CA GLY A 105 7.39 -3.14 -8.94
C GLY A 105 6.53 -3.43 -7.72
N TYR A 106 6.45 -2.43 -6.85
CA TYR A 106 5.70 -2.45 -5.59
C TYR A 106 4.68 -1.31 -5.59
N TRP A 107 3.47 -1.57 -5.10
CA TRP A 107 2.35 -0.62 -5.21
C TRP A 107 1.65 -0.43 -3.88
N ILE A 108 1.07 0.76 -3.68
CA ILE A 108 0.11 1.03 -2.60
C ILE A 108 -1.23 1.38 -3.22
N LEU A 109 -2.23 0.52 -2.99
CA LEU A 109 -3.62 0.80 -3.28
C LEU A 109 -4.25 1.53 -2.10
N HIS A 110 -5.08 2.53 -2.37
CA HIS A 110 -5.76 3.34 -1.37
C HIS A 110 -7.27 3.27 -1.56
N GLU A 111 -7.99 3.19 -0.44
CA GLU A 111 -9.45 3.15 -0.38
C GLU A 111 -10.11 4.40 -1.00
N HIS A 112 -9.47 5.57 -0.89
CA HIS A 112 -10.01 6.82 -1.40
C HIS A 112 -9.11 7.47 -2.47
N PRO A 113 -9.66 8.38 -3.29
CA PRO A 113 -8.86 9.21 -4.19
C PRO A 113 -7.80 10.03 -3.45
N ASN A 114 -6.79 10.48 -4.20
CA ASN A 114 -5.70 11.33 -3.74
C ASN A 114 -4.86 10.70 -2.61
N TYR A 115 -4.67 9.38 -2.66
CA TYR A 115 -3.83 8.59 -1.75
C TYR A 115 -4.28 8.68 -0.29
N ARG A 116 -5.60 8.55 -0.05
CA ARG A 116 -6.24 8.66 1.27
C ARG A 116 -6.96 7.39 1.68
N GLY A 117 -7.34 7.33 2.96
CA GLY A 117 -8.04 6.17 3.53
C GLY A 117 -7.09 5.02 3.84
N ARG A 118 -7.61 3.80 3.90
CA ARG A 118 -6.79 2.60 4.13
C ARG A 118 -5.80 2.38 3.00
N GLN A 119 -4.62 1.90 3.36
CA GLN A 119 -3.52 1.59 2.46
C GLN A 119 -3.34 0.07 2.37
N TYR A 120 -3.06 -0.44 1.18
CA TYR A 120 -2.82 -1.85 0.93
C TYR A 120 -1.54 -2.02 0.11
N PHE A 121 -0.56 -2.68 0.70
CA PHE A 121 0.72 -2.96 0.05
C PHE A 121 0.62 -4.18 -0.84
N LEU A 122 0.93 -3.99 -2.13
CA LEU A 122 0.90 -5.01 -3.15
C LEU A 122 2.32 -5.28 -3.64
N ARG A 123 2.73 -6.56 -3.58
CA ARG A 123 4.00 -7.07 -4.10
C ARG A 123 3.74 -7.77 -5.44
N PRO A 124 4.78 -8.03 -6.24
CA PRO A 124 4.64 -8.88 -7.42
C PRO A 124 3.93 -10.19 -7.08
N GLY A 125 2.91 -10.52 -7.87
CA GLY A 125 2.03 -11.66 -7.64
C GLY A 125 0.57 -11.42 -8.02
N GLU A 126 -0.19 -12.49 -7.90
CA GLU A 126 -1.60 -12.58 -8.23
C GLU A 126 -2.46 -12.50 -6.97
N TYR A 127 -3.50 -11.67 -7.03
CA TYR A 127 -4.47 -11.45 -5.97
C TYR A 127 -5.87 -11.66 -6.56
N ASN A 128 -6.47 -12.81 -6.27
CA ASN A 128 -7.74 -13.25 -6.87
C ASN A 128 -8.95 -12.52 -6.29
N LYS A 129 -8.83 -11.96 -5.09
CA LYS A 129 -9.89 -11.21 -4.41
C LYS A 129 -9.34 -10.10 -3.53
N HIS A 130 -10.17 -9.11 -3.21
CA HIS A 130 -9.75 -7.94 -2.41
C HIS A 130 -9.29 -8.26 -0.98
N SER A 131 -9.73 -9.40 -0.43
CA SER A 131 -9.23 -9.87 0.87
C SER A 131 -7.79 -10.40 0.82
N ASP A 132 -7.25 -10.73 -0.35
CA ASP A 132 -5.87 -11.21 -0.49
C ASP A 132 -4.85 -10.12 -0.18
N TRP A 133 -5.21 -8.84 -0.35
CA TRP A 133 -4.40 -7.69 0.11
C TRP A 133 -4.86 -7.09 1.44
N GLY A 134 -5.80 -7.77 2.13
CA GLY A 134 -6.27 -7.39 3.46
C GLY A 134 -7.39 -6.33 3.48
N SER A 135 -8.03 -6.04 2.34
CA SER A 135 -9.22 -5.18 2.31
C SER A 135 -10.47 -5.93 2.77
N MET A 136 -11.41 -5.22 3.38
CA MET A 136 -12.74 -5.72 3.74
C MET A 136 -13.80 -5.43 2.65
N SER A 137 -13.46 -4.64 1.64
CA SER A 137 -14.31 -4.34 0.48
C SER A 137 -13.48 -4.18 -0.81
N SER A 138 -14.15 -4.14 -1.96
CA SER A 138 -13.53 -3.88 -3.27
C SER A 138 -13.20 -2.40 -3.51
N THR A 139 -13.68 -1.50 -2.65
CA THR A 139 -13.62 -0.06 -2.89
C THR A 139 -12.18 0.44 -2.94
N SER A 140 -11.84 1.08 -4.05
CA SER A 140 -10.48 1.56 -4.34
C SER A 140 -10.55 2.89 -5.08
N GLY A 141 -9.87 3.91 -4.55
CA GLY A 141 -9.93 5.27 -5.09
C GLY A 141 -8.65 5.75 -5.77
N SER A 142 -7.48 5.26 -5.34
CA SER A 142 -6.20 5.66 -5.95
C SER A 142 -5.12 4.61 -5.76
N VAL A 143 -4.07 4.67 -6.57
CA VAL A 143 -2.93 3.75 -6.51
C VAL A 143 -1.65 4.49 -6.87
N ARG A 144 -0.56 4.17 -6.18
CA ARG A 144 0.76 4.73 -6.46
C ARG A 144 1.85 3.68 -6.40
N ARG A 145 2.92 3.93 -7.13
CA ARG A 145 4.16 3.18 -7.07
C ARG A 145 4.89 3.47 -5.76
N VAL A 146 5.54 2.46 -5.21
CA VAL A 146 6.47 2.62 -4.11
C VAL A 146 7.84 2.94 -4.71
N ILE A 147 8.23 4.20 -4.66
CA ILE A 147 9.52 4.67 -5.16
C ILE A 147 10.36 5.15 -3.97
N GLU A 148 11.55 4.59 -3.80
CA GLU A 148 12.53 5.14 -2.86
C GLU A 148 13.14 6.40 -3.49
N LEU A 149 12.81 7.56 -2.94
CA LEU A 149 13.43 8.81 -3.34
C LEU A 149 14.89 8.82 -2.87
N LYS A 150 15.82 8.68 -3.81
CA LYS A 150 17.25 8.93 -3.55
C LYS A 150 17.39 10.42 -3.22
N GLN A 151 18.01 10.75 -2.09
CA GLN A 151 18.38 12.13 -1.84
C GLN A 151 19.37 12.57 -2.91
N THR A 152 19.07 13.70 -3.57
CA THR A 152 20.11 14.51 -4.19
C THR A 152 20.82 15.19 -3.03
N ASN A 153 22.07 14.82 -2.77
CA ASN A 153 22.89 15.61 -1.84
C ASN A 153 23.03 17.01 -2.46
N GLN A 154 22.49 18.03 -1.79
CA GLN A 154 22.99 19.40 -1.94
C GLN A 154 24.26 19.54 -1.10
#